data_AF-A0A7Y8J0H2-F1
#
_entry.id   AF-A0A7Y8J0H2-F1
#
_cell.length_a   1.000
_cell.length_b   1.000
_cell.length_c   1.000
_cell.angle_alpha   90.00
_cell.angle_beta   90.00
_cell.angle_gamma   90.00
#
_symmetry.space_group_name_H-M   'P 1'
#
loop_
_entity.id
_entity.type
_entity.pdbx_description
1 polymer ?
#
loop_
_entity_poly.entity_id
_entity_poly.type
_entity_poly.pdbx_seq_one_letter_code
_entity_poly.pdbx_strand_id
1 'polypeptide(L)' 'MASSLYRLLGAQIGNGYQTAKPRRIFRDFVDATAIVTIGEHIKIEFQKRAHDPYLIAAWFDQIEVPIPWLDRKKLKLVFG' A
#
# COMPACT_ATOMS: atom_id res chain seq x y z
N MET A 1 14.47 -11.10 9.64
CA MET A 1 14.65 -9.68 10.01
C MET A 1 13.77 -8.74 9.17
N ALA A 2 12.55 -9.11 8.78
CA ALA A 2 11.62 -8.19 8.09
C ALA A 2 10.63 -7.51 9.06
N SER A 3 10.55 -7.97 10.31
CA SER A 3 9.59 -7.50 11.32
C SER A 3 9.75 -6.02 11.68
N SER A 4 10.96 -5.46 11.58
CA SER A 4 11.23 -4.04 11.81
C SER A 4 10.59 -3.15 10.75
N LEU A 5 10.67 -3.53 9.46
CA LEU A 5 10.05 -2.78 8.35
C LEU A 5 8.52 -2.79 8.48
N TYR A 6 7.92 -3.93 8.81
CA TYR A 6 6.49 -4.00 9.08
C TYR A 6 6.09 -3.18 10.32
N ARG A 7 6.95 -3.06 11.33
CA ARG A 7 6.70 -2.18 12.48
C ARG A 7 6.74 -0.70 12.09
N LEU A 8 7.68 -0.29 11.25
CA LEU A 8 7.74 1.09 10.73
C LEU A 8 6.52 1.40 9.86
N LEU A 9 6.12 0.46 9.01
CA LEU A 9 4.91 0.57 8.20
C LEU A 9 3.66 0.70 9.08
N GLY A 10 3.50 -0.17 10.08
CA GLY A 10 2.38 -0.10 11.04
C GLY A 10 2.40 1.19 11.88
N ALA A 11 3.58 1.74 12.17
CA ALA A 11 3.71 3.04 12.82
C ALA A 11 3.25 4.21 11.93
N GLN A 12 3.59 4.17 10.64
CA GLN A 12 3.19 5.18 9.64
C GLN A 12 1.70 5.12 9.31
N ILE A 13 1.10 3.93 9.32
CA ILE A 13 -0.35 3.73 9.10
C ILE A 13 -1.18 4.25 10.29
N GLY A 14 -0.74 4.02 11.53
CA GLY A 14 -1.48 4.46 12.73
C GLY A 14 -2.75 3.65 13.02
N ASN A 15 -3.69 4.23 13.77
CA ASN A 15 -5.05 3.69 14.03
C ASN A 15 -5.12 2.20 14.45
N GLY A 16 -4.22 1.77 15.34
CA GLY A 16 -4.21 0.40 15.87
C GLY A 16 -3.27 -0.59 15.15
N TYR A 17 -2.64 -0.18 14.03
CA TYR A 17 -1.62 -0.98 13.35
C TYR A 17 -0.22 -0.85 13.95
N GLN A 18 -0.02 0.14 14.84
CA GLN A 18 1.25 0.36 15.55
C GLN A 18 1.66 -0.85 16.42
N THR A 19 0.67 -1.56 16.96
CA THR A 19 0.84 -2.77 17.77
C THR A 19 0.46 -4.04 17.00
N ALA A 20 0.02 -3.92 15.74
CA ALA A 20 -0.38 -5.05 14.93
C ALA A 20 0.83 -5.93 14.59
N LYS A 21 0.61 -7.25 14.57
CA LYS A 21 1.65 -8.20 14.16
C LYS A 21 1.92 -8.05 12.66
N PRO A 22 3.17 -8.20 12.20
CA PRO A 22 3.54 -8.13 10.79
C PRO A 22 2.67 -8.97 9.86
N ARG A 23 2.20 -10.14 10.33
CA ARG A 23 1.32 -11.03 9.54
C ARG A 23 -0.05 -10.41 9.24
N ARG A 24 -0.60 -9.63 10.17
CA ARG A 24 -1.86 -8.90 9.98
C ARG A 24 -1.65 -7.78 8.97
N ILE A 25 -0.58 -7.00 9.16
CA ILE A 25 -0.17 -5.96 8.20
C ILE A 25 0.03 -6.55 6.79
N PHE A 26 0.73 -7.68 6.67
CA PHE A 26 0.92 -8.32 5.36
C PHE A 26 -0.41 -8.74 4.73
N ARG A 27 -1.30 -9.37 5.50
CA ARG A 27 -2.61 -9.82 5.01
C ARG A 27 -3.48 -8.66 4.55
N ASP A 28 -3.51 -7.59 5.33
CA ASP A 28 -4.43 -6.48 5.10
C ASP A 28 -3.88 -5.50 4.05
N PHE A 29 -2.55 -5.39 3.88
CA PHE A 29 -1.91 -4.41 2.99
C PHE A 29 -1.24 -5.01 1.74
N VAL A 30 -0.66 -6.20 1.83
CA VAL A 30 0.19 -6.78 0.77
C VAL A 30 -0.52 -7.92 0.04
N ASP A 31 -1.26 -8.75 0.78
CA ASP A 31 -2.03 -9.89 0.28
C ASP A 31 -3.42 -9.45 -0.21
N ALA A 32 -3.45 -8.38 -1.00
CA ALA A 32 -4.68 -7.78 -1.53
C ALA A 32 -4.72 -7.90 -3.06
N THR A 33 -5.88 -8.27 -3.59
CA THR A 33 -6.12 -8.26 -5.04
C THR A 33 -6.27 -6.82 -5.53
N ALA A 34 -5.45 -6.44 -6.50
CA ALA A 34 -5.50 -5.14 -7.16
C ALA A 34 -5.50 -5.28 -8.68
N ILE A 35 -6.10 -4.30 -9.35
CA ILE A 35 -6.06 -4.14 -10.81
C ILE A 35 -4.89 -3.22 -11.12
N VAL A 36 -3.94 -3.71 -11.92
CA VAL A 36 -2.77 -2.94 -12.34
C VAL A 36 -2.95 -2.52 -13.78
N THR A 37 -3.04 -1.21 -14.01
CA THR A 37 -3.11 -0.61 -15.35
C THR A 37 -1.77 0.07 -15.64
N ILE A 38 -1.07 -0.41 -16.66
CA ILE A 38 0.23 0.12 -17.07
C ILE A 38 0.03 0.96 -18.34
N GLY A 39 0.07 2.29 -18.19
CA GLY A 39 0.00 3.24 -19.30
C GLY A 39 1.17 4.23 -19.28
N GLU A 40 0.87 5.51 -19.42
CA GLU A 40 1.83 6.60 -19.18
C GLU A 40 2.27 6.62 -17.71
N HIS A 41 1.31 6.38 -16.81
CA HIS A 41 1.52 6.12 -15.39
C HIS A 41 1.04 4.72 -15.02
N ILE A 42 1.60 4.15 -13.95
CA ILE A 42 1.16 2.87 -13.41
C ILE A 42 0.09 3.16 -12.37
N LYS A 43 -1.14 2.69 -12.62
CA LYS A 43 -2.24 2.82 -11.69
C LYS A 43 -2.51 1.46 -11.05
N ILE A 44 -2.53 1.41 -9.73
CA ILE A 44 -2.91 0.21 -8.97
C ILE A 44 -4.21 0.53 -8.25
N GLU A 45 -5.29 -0.09 -8.69
CA GLU A 45 -6.61 0.04 -8.08
C GLU A 45 -6.89 -1.15 -7.16
N PHE A 46 -7.01 -0.89 -5.87
CA PHE A 46 -7.38 -1.92 -4.90
C PHE A 46 -8.91 -2.14 -4.91
N GLN A 47 -9.34 -3.40 -4.83
CA GLN A 47 -10.78 -3.71 -4.79
C GLN A 47 -11.40 -3.34 -3.45
N LYS A 48 -12.69 -2.98 -3.44
CA LYS A 48 -13.46 -2.61 -2.23
C LYS A 48 -13.42 -3.63 -1.08
N ARG A 49 -13.07 -4.90 -1.31
CA ARG A 49 -12.89 -5.90 -0.23
C ARG A 49 -11.54 -5.81 0.48
N ALA A 50 -10.59 -5.04 -0.05
CA ALA A 50 -9.48 -4.48 0.70
C ALA A 50 -9.91 -3.22 1.49
N HIS A 51 -11.20 -3.09 1.83
CA HIS A 51 -11.69 -2.16 2.84
C HIS A 51 -11.19 -2.62 4.21
N ASP A 52 -9.94 -2.30 4.51
CA ASP A 52 -9.67 -1.79 5.83
C ASP A 52 -9.73 -0.27 5.73
N PRO A 53 -10.65 0.43 6.43
CA PRO A 53 -10.76 1.90 6.43
C PRO A 53 -9.45 2.62 6.82
N TYR A 54 -8.42 1.88 7.22
CA TYR A 54 -7.09 2.33 7.57
C TYR A 54 -6.14 2.53 6.38
N LEU A 55 -6.43 1.97 5.19
CA LEU A 55 -5.63 2.20 3.98
C LEU A 55 -5.75 3.64 3.46
N ILE A 56 -6.92 4.25 3.63
CA ILE A 56 -7.21 5.64 3.26
C ILE A 56 -6.51 6.62 4.22
N ALA A 57 -6.23 6.20 5.46
CA ALA A 57 -5.66 7.07 6.50
C ALA A 57 -4.14 7.26 6.38
N ALA A 58 -3.46 6.55 5.48
CA ALA A 58 -2.00 6.57 5.39
C ALA A 58 -1.44 7.41 4.22
N TRP A 59 -2.31 8.17 3.52
CA TRP A 59 -1.95 9.05 2.39
C TRP A 59 -1.16 8.37 1.26
N PHE A 60 -1.25 7.04 1.15
CA PHE A 60 -0.54 6.26 0.12
C PHE A 60 -1.00 6.58 -1.31
N ASP A 61 -2.19 7.18 -1.45
CA ASP A 61 -2.75 7.67 -2.71
C ASP A 61 -2.02 8.91 -3.24
N GLN A 62 -1.30 9.62 -2.36
CA GLN A 62 -0.52 10.83 -2.69
C GLN A 62 0.96 10.52 -2.97
N ILE A 63 1.40 9.29 -2.74
CA ILE A 63 2.80 8.92 -2.94
C ILE A 63 3.03 8.57 -4.42
N GLU A 64 3.74 9.43 -5.12
CA GLU A 64 4.26 9.14 -6.46
C GLU A 64 5.66 8.54 -6.35
N VAL A 65 5.74 7.20 -6.39
CA VAL A 65 7.04 6.51 -6.41
C VAL A 65 7.45 6.24 -7.87
N PRO A 66 8.60 6.76 -8.34
CA PRO A 66 9.12 6.38 -9.65
C PRO A 66 9.71 4.97 -9.59
N ILE A 67 9.30 4.09 -10.52
CA ILE A 67 9.84 2.72 -10.60
C ILE A 67 11.11 2.72 -11.47
N PRO A 68 12.33 2.55 -10.90
CA PRO A 68 13.57 2.78 -11.65
C PRO A 68 13.77 1.80 -12.81
N TRP A 69 13.26 0.57 -12.67
CA TRP A 69 13.37 -0.50 -13.65
C TRP A 69 12.21 -0.54 -14.66
N LEU A 70 11.18 0.29 -14.47
CA LEU A 70 10.05 0.42 -15.40
C LEU A 70 9.97 1.84 -15.95
N ASP A 71 11.04 2.24 -16.66
CA ASP A 71 11.12 3.53 -17.35
C ASP A 71 10.83 4.75 -16.47
N ARG A 72 11.14 4.65 -15.16
CA ARG A 72 10.81 5.67 -14.15
C ARG A 72 9.32 6.06 -14.13
N LYS A 73 8.44 5.19 -14.61
CA LYS A 73 6.99 5.42 -14.58
C LYS A 73 6.57 5.61 -13.13
N LYS A 74 5.76 6.65 -12.94
CA LYS A 74 5.21 6.97 -11.62
C LYS A 74 4.10 5.99 -11.29
N LEU A 75 4.20 5.44 -10.09
CA LEU A 75 3.18 4.58 -9.51
C LEU A 75 2.19 5.43 -8.73
N LYS A 76 0.90 5.23 -8.99
CA LYS A 76 -0.20 5.81 -8.26
C LYS A 76 -1.09 4.72 -7.69
N LEU A 77 -1.24 4.72 -6.38
CA LEU A 77 -2.15 3.83 -5.67
C LEU A 77 -3.53 4.51 -5.62
N VAL A 78 -4.56 3.78 -6.00
CA VAL A 78 -5.95 4.26 -5.96
C VAL A 78 -6.76 3.29 -5.11
N PHE A 79 -7.35 3.85 -4.06
CA PHE A 79 -8.27 3.16 -3.17
C PHE A 79 -9.69 3.64 -3.53
N GLY A 80 -10.61 2.71 -3.79
CA GLY A 80 -11.99 3.00 -4.23
C GLY A 80 -13.08 2.60 -3.23
#